data_AF-A0A8D0L077-F1
#
_entry.id   AF-A0A8D0L077-F1
#
_cell.length_a   1.000
_cell.length_b   1.000
_cell.length_c   1.000
_cell.angle_alpha   90.00
_cell.angle_beta   90.00
_cell.angle_gamma   90.00
#
_symmetry.space_group_name_H-M   'P 1'
#
loop_
_entity.id
_entity.type
_entity.pdbx_description
1 polymer ?
#
loop_
_entity_poly.entity_id
_entity_poly.type
_entity_poly.pdbx_seq_one_letter_code
_entity_poly.pdbx_strand_id
1 'polypeptide(L)'
;HEVGALPEDPRFRAHGEVVQHQGVTPDYDKSQWINEKEKLGLDFPNLPYFIDGTTKLTQSNAIMRYIARKHKMCGETEEEILRVDMLENQIMDFRMSLVMVCYNPDFALEKVAAYMKSSRFLKMPINNKMAKWGNKKE
;
A
#
# COMPACT_ATOMS: atom_id res chain seq x y z
N HIS A 1 2.35 14.65 14.26
CA HIS A 1 0.92 14.32 14.39
C HIS A 1 0.52 13.48 13.19
N GLU A 2 0.09 12.25 13.47
CA GLU A 2 -0.58 11.26 12.61
C GLU A 2 0.04 10.87 11.27
N VAL A 3 0.71 9.70 11.26
CA VAL A 3 0.86 8.85 10.08
C VAL A 3 -0.20 7.74 10.23
N GLY A 4 -1.04 7.58 9.20
CA GLY A 4 -2.40 7.05 9.29
C GLY A 4 -2.60 5.77 10.08
N ALA A 5 -3.54 5.83 11.03
CA ALA A 5 -4.08 4.67 11.69
C ALA A 5 -4.74 3.73 10.66
N LEU A 6 -4.30 2.48 10.63
CA LEU A 6 -5.15 1.38 10.16
C LEU A 6 -6.45 1.40 10.98
N PRO A 7 -7.59 0.94 10.41
CA PRO A 7 -8.86 0.91 11.13
C PRO A 7 -8.70 0.24 12.49
N GLU A 8 -9.23 0.86 13.55
CA GLU A 8 -9.27 0.41 14.96
C GLU A 8 -10.02 -0.95 15.18
N ASP A 9 -10.20 -1.75 14.13
CA ASP A 9 -10.76 -3.10 14.21
C ASP A 9 -9.68 -4.05 14.78
N PRO A 10 -9.98 -4.78 15.87
CA PRO A 10 -9.05 -5.69 16.53
C PRO A 10 -8.36 -6.70 15.62
N ARG A 11 -8.94 -7.01 14.45
CA ARG A 11 -8.37 -7.94 13.46
C ARG A 11 -7.18 -7.35 12.68
N PHE A 12 -7.05 -6.02 12.63
CA PHE A 12 -5.99 -5.30 11.90
C PHE A 12 -4.86 -4.79 12.81
N ARG A 13 -4.86 -5.20 14.09
CA ARG A 13 -3.83 -4.81 15.06
C ARG A 13 -2.54 -5.60 14.79
N ALA A 14 -1.74 -5.17 13.81
CA ALA A 14 -0.40 -5.68 13.60
C ALA A 14 0.55 -5.04 14.64
N HIS A 15 1.25 -5.86 15.42
CA HIS A 15 2.26 -5.42 16.39
C HIS A 15 3.62 -5.04 15.74
N GLY A 16 3.61 -4.47 14.54
CA GLY A 16 4.83 -4.05 13.83
C GLY A 16 4.67 -2.65 13.24
N GLU A 17 5.77 -1.90 13.20
CA GLU A 17 5.79 -0.53 12.70
C GLU A 17 6.15 -0.53 11.22
N VAL A 18 5.23 -0.09 10.35
CA VAL A 18 5.55 0.24 8.96
C VAL A 18 6.00 1.69 8.96
N VAL A 19 7.29 1.92 8.72
CA VAL A 19 7.87 3.25 8.79
C VAL A 19 8.15 3.79 7.39
N GLN A 20 7.59 4.96 7.11
CA GLN A 20 7.97 5.80 5.97
C GLN A 20 8.33 7.18 6.49
N HIS A 21 9.63 7.47 6.61
CA HIS A 21 10.10 8.82 6.89
C HIS A 21 10.26 9.58 5.57
N GLN A 22 9.22 10.34 5.21
CA GLN A 22 9.32 11.39 4.20
C GLN A 22 8.71 12.66 4.79
N GLY A 23 9.50 13.73 4.91
CA GLY A 23 9.03 15.04 5.36
C GLY A 23 7.89 15.55 4.48
N VAL A 24 7.09 16.47 5.02
CA VAL A 24 6.02 17.13 4.25
C VAL A 24 6.66 18.06 3.22
N THR A 25 6.14 18.06 1.99
CA THR A 25 6.57 19.02 0.96
C THR A 25 6.46 20.46 1.49
N PRO A 26 7.42 21.35 1.19
CA PRO A 26 8.54 21.19 0.24
C PRO A 26 9.85 20.67 0.86
N ASP A 27 9.94 20.61 2.19
CA ASP A 27 11.21 20.41 2.90
C ASP A 27 11.47 18.93 3.20
N TYR A 28 11.82 18.18 2.15
CA TYR A 28 12.23 16.79 2.28
C TYR A 28 13.63 16.67 2.91
N ASP A 29 13.68 16.38 4.21
CA ASP A 29 14.93 16.03 4.88
C ASP A 29 15.29 14.54 4.69
N LYS A 30 16.22 14.29 3.76
CA LYS A 30 16.73 12.93 3.50
C LYS A 30 17.68 12.43 4.59
N SER A 31 18.21 13.31 5.44
CA SER A 31 19.23 12.94 6.44
C SER A 31 18.68 11.95 7.46
N GLN A 32 17.38 12.03 7.79
CA GLN A 32 16.69 11.12 8.70
C GLN A 32 16.78 9.65 8.25
N TRP A 33 16.73 9.40 6.94
CA TRP A 33 16.90 8.05 6.41
C TRP A 33 18.38 7.70 6.18
N ILE A 34 19.13 8.60 5.54
CA ILE A 34 20.52 8.33 5.14
C ILE A 34 21.42 8.06 6.35
N ASN A 35 21.20 8.75 7.46
CA ASN A 35 22.02 8.60 8.67
C ASN A 35 21.65 7.38 9.51
N GLU A 36 20.43 6.86 9.36
CA GLU A 36 19.89 5.79 10.23
C GLU A 36 19.83 4.42 9.53
N LYS A 37 19.71 4.36 8.20
CA LYS A 37 19.44 3.11 7.46
C LYS A 37 20.38 1.94 7.77
N GLU A 38 21.67 2.21 7.95
CA GLU A 38 22.69 1.19 8.24
C GLU A 38 22.60 0.68 9.69
N LYS A 39 22.06 1.48 10.61
CA LYS A 39 21.93 1.13 12.04
C LYS A 39 20.75 0.20 12.30
N LEU A 40 19.80 0.12 11.36
CA LEU A 40 18.59 -0.68 11.50
C LEU A 40 18.85 -2.19 11.37
N GLY A 41 20.02 -2.60 10.86
CA GLY A 41 20.37 -4.00 10.64
C GLY A 41 19.39 -4.68 9.68
N LEU A 42 19.04 -3.99 8.60
CA LEU A 42 18.25 -4.52 7.48
C LEU A 42 19.21 -5.16 6.48
N ASP A 43 18.89 -6.36 5.97
CA ASP A 43 19.74 -7.02 4.96
C ASP A 43 19.83 -6.21 3.66
N PHE A 44 18.71 -5.56 3.29
CA PHE A 44 18.60 -4.71 2.11
C PHE A 44 17.94 -3.38 2.49
N PRO A 45 18.68 -2.39 3.02
CA PRO A 45 18.09 -1.14 3.51
C PRO A 45 17.35 -0.38 2.40
N ASN A 46 16.03 -0.26 2.53
CA ASN A 46 15.18 0.45 1.59
C ASN A 46 13.89 0.91 2.28
N LEU A 47 13.19 1.86 1.67
CA LEU A 47 11.86 2.29 2.09
C LEU A 47 10.78 1.67 1.17
N PRO A 48 9.63 1.24 1.71
CA PRO A 48 9.34 1.10 3.14
C PRO A 48 10.13 -0.07 3.77
N TYR A 49 10.32 0.01 5.08
CA TYR A 49 10.78 -1.10 5.92
C TYR A 49 9.74 -1.42 7.01
N PHE A 50 9.84 -2.63 7.55
CA PHE A 50 8.97 -3.15 8.60
C PHE A 50 9.78 -3.96 9.61
N ILE A 51 9.56 -3.72 10.90
CA ILE A 51 10.20 -4.43 12.00
C ILE A 51 9.13 -4.99 12.93
N ASP A 52 9.21 -6.30 13.19
CA ASP A 52 8.30 -7.07 14.04
C ASP A 52 9.10 -8.08 14.86
N GLY A 53 9.48 -7.66 16.07
CA GLY A 53 10.41 -8.39 16.92
C GLY A 53 11.77 -8.58 16.24
N THR A 54 12.14 -9.84 16.00
CA THR A 54 13.38 -10.20 15.29
C THR A 54 13.25 -10.18 13.77
N THR A 55 12.02 -10.12 13.26
CA THR A 55 11.77 -10.09 11.82
C THR A 55 11.96 -8.66 11.31
N LYS A 56 12.84 -8.50 10.33
CA LYS A 56 13.11 -7.21 9.68
C LYS A 56 12.99 -7.38 8.18
N LEU A 57 12.12 -6.60 7.55
CA LEU A 57 11.80 -6.71 6.14
C LEU A 57 11.88 -5.35 5.45
N THR A 58 12.32 -5.38 4.20
CA THR A 58 12.16 -4.30 3.23
C THR A 58 11.44 -4.86 2.00
N GLN A 59 11.13 -4.02 1.01
CA GLN A 59 10.27 -4.33 -0.15
C GLN A 59 8.78 -4.39 0.20
N SER A 60 7.98 -3.52 -0.44
CA SER A 60 6.55 -3.36 -0.14
C SER A 60 5.75 -4.67 -0.25
N ASN A 61 6.04 -5.49 -1.25
CA ASN A 61 5.32 -6.74 -1.50
C ASN A 61 5.69 -7.83 -0.49
N ALA A 62 6.96 -7.88 -0.08
CA ALA A 62 7.40 -8.82 0.95
C ALA A 62 6.73 -8.50 2.30
N ILE A 63 6.68 -7.22 2.67
CA ILE A 63 5.99 -6.72 3.87
C ILE A 63 4.49 -7.05 3.79
N MET A 64 3.83 -6.73 2.67
CA MET A 64 2.40 -7.01 2.47
C MET A 64 2.08 -8.50 2.60
N ARG A 65 2.85 -9.37 1.94
CA ARG A 65 2.67 -10.82 2.02
C ARG A 65 2.97 -11.36 3.42
N TYR A 66 3.95 -10.81 4.13
CA TYR A 66 4.24 -11.18 5.52
C TYR A 66 3.03 -10.92 6.42
N ILE A 67 2.46 -9.71 6.35
CA ILE A 67 1.27 -9.34 7.11
C ILE A 67 0.09 -10.24 6.73
N ALA A 68 -0.14 -10.45 5.43
CA ALA A 68 -1.22 -11.31 4.95
C ALA A 68 -1.09 -12.74 5.50
N ARG A 69 0.11 -13.33 5.48
CA ARG A 69 0.35 -14.66 6.06
C ARG A 69 0.16 -14.69 7.57
N LYS A 70 0.70 -13.70 8.30
CA LYS A 70 0.57 -13.61 9.77
C LYS A 70 -0.90 -13.56 10.22
N HIS A 71 -1.76 -12.95 9.41
CA HIS A 71 -3.19 -12.81 9.66
C HIS A 71 -4.08 -13.77 8.85
N LYS A 72 -3.52 -14.79 8.20
CA LYS A 72 -4.24 -15.81 7.42
C LYS A 72 -5.15 -15.24 6.31
N MET A 73 -4.64 -14.24 5.58
CA MET A 73 -5.35 -13.53 4.51
C MET A 73 -4.94 -13.96 3.10
N CYS A 74 -4.12 -15.01 2.94
CA CYS A 74 -3.63 -15.48 1.64
C CYS A 74 -4.54 -16.54 0.96
N GLY A 75 -5.66 -16.91 1.58
CA GLY A 75 -6.47 -18.07 1.18
C GLY A 75 -6.04 -19.35 1.89
N GLU A 76 -6.95 -20.32 1.98
CA GLU A 76 -6.71 -21.63 2.60
C GLU A 76 -6.55 -22.75 1.56
N THR A 77 -7.08 -22.54 0.35
CA THR A 77 -6.99 -23.48 -0.77
C THR A 77 -6.04 -22.99 -1.85
N GLU A 78 -5.49 -23.91 -2.65
CA GLU A 78 -4.63 -23.58 -3.79
C GLU A 78 -5.33 -22.60 -4.76
N GLU A 79 -6.62 -22.80 -5.01
CA GLU A 79 -7.40 -21.95 -5.90
C GLU A 79 -7.51 -20.50 -5.37
N GLU A 80 -7.67 -20.32 -4.06
CA GLU A 80 -7.71 -18.99 -3.43
C GLU A 80 -6.33 -18.32 -3.46
N ILE A 81 -5.27 -19.08 -3.16
CA ILE A 81 -3.89 -18.58 -3.20
C ILE A 81 -3.55 -18.09 -4.61
N LEU A 82 -3.85 -18.89 -5.64
CA LEU A 82 -3.62 -18.51 -7.04
C LEU A 82 -4.39 -17.23 -7.42
N ARG A 83 -5.63 -17.07 -6.93
CA ARG A 83 -6.41 -15.84 -7.16
C ARG A 83 -5.79 -14.63 -6.47
N VAL A 84 -5.32 -14.78 -5.23
CA VAL A 84 -4.65 -13.70 -4.48
C VAL A 84 -3.36 -13.30 -5.18
N ASP A 85 -2.55 -14.25 -5.65
CA ASP A 85 -1.31 -13.99 -6.37
C ASP A 85 -1.56 -13.25 -7.70
N MET A 86 -2.55 -13.69 -8.48
CA MET A 86 -2.93 -12.97 -9.71
C MET A 86 -3.41 -11.55 -9.41
N LEU A 87 -4.22 -11.37 -8.36
CA LEU A 87 -4.72 -10.05 -7.96
C LEU A 87 -3.57 -9.14 -7.52
N GLU A 88 -2.63 -9.65 -6.73
CA GLU A 88 -1.45 -8.89 -6.31
C GLU A 88 -0.66 -8.39 -7.52
N ASN A 89 -0.42 -9.26 -8.52
CA ASN A 89 0.30 -8.87 -9.73
C ASN A 89 -0.46 -7.81 -10.55
N GLN A 90 -1.78 -7.95 -10.71
CA GLN A 90 -2.59 -6.93 -11.40
C GLN A 90 -2.56 -5.57 -10.68
N ILE A 91 -2.58 -5.57 -9.35
CA ILE A 91 -2.43 -4.34 -8.55
C ILE A 91 -1.04 -3.72 -8.77
N MET A 92 0.01 -4.55 -8.88
CA MET A 92 1.36 -4.06 -9.15
C MET A 92 1.51 -3.45 -10.53
N ASP A 93 0.92 -4.06 -11.57
CA ASP A 93 0.93 -3.51 -12.94
C ASP A 93 0.21 -2.16 -13.00
N PHE A 94 -0.95 -2.06 -12.33
CA PHE A 94 -1.68 -0.81 -12.20
C PHE A 94 -0.86 0.25 -11.44
N ARG A 95 -0.26 -0.13 -10.31
CA ARG A 95 0.59 0.76 -9.51
C ARG A 95 1.76 1.27 -10.32
N MET A 96 2.46 0.41 -11.06
CA MET A 96 3.59 0.82 -11.90
C MET A 96 3.16 1.77 -13.01
N SER A 97 2.02 1.50 -13.65
CA SER A 97 1.44 2.39 -14.65
C SER A 97 1.12 3.78 -14.07
N LEU A 98 0.54 3.82 -12.87
CA LEU A 98 0.26 5.07 -12.17
C LEU A 98 1.53 5.83 -11.78
N VAL A 99 2.55 5.14 -11.27
CA VAL A 99 3.86 5.74 -10.95
C VAL A 99 4.46 6.37 -12.20
N MET A 100 4.48 5.66 -13.33
CA MET A 100 4.98 6.21 -14.60
C MET A 100 4.23 7.47 -15.01
N VAL A 101 2.91 7.51 -14.81
CA VAL A 101 2.10 8.71 -15.08
C VAL A 101 2.45 9.87 -14.14
N CYS A 102 2.52 9.61 -12.83
CA CYS A 102 2.73 10.65 -11.82
C CYS A 102 4.11 11.30 -11.90
N TYR A 103 5.13 10.56 -12.34
CA TYR A 103 6.51 11.06 -12.46
C TYR A 103 6.89 11.42 -13.89
N ASN A 104 5.97 11.35 -14.86
CA ASN A 104 6.23 11.79 -16.23
C ASN A 104 6.19 13.34 -16.28
N PRO A 105 7.32 14.01 -16.62
CA PRO A 105 7.36 15.47 -16.70
C PRO A 105 6.45 16.04 -17.80
N ASP A 106 6.15 15.26 -18.83
CA ASP A 106 5.28 15.63 -19.96
C ASP A 106 3.82 15.27 -19.71
N PHE A 107 3.47 14.79 -18.52
CA PHE A 107 2.11 14.43 -18.19
C PHE A 107 1.21 15.67 -18.25
N ALA A 108 0.27 15.68 -19.19
CA ALA A 108 -0.62 16.81 -19.43
C ALA A 108 -1.63 16.97 -18.28
N LEU A 109 -1.19 17.65 -17.21
CA LEU A 109 -2.00 18.02 -16.05
C LEU A 109 -3.29 18.75 -16.46
N GLU A 110 -3.26 19.47 -17.57
CA GLU A 110 -4.44 20.13 -18.14
C GLU A 110 -5.54 19.15 -18.55
N LYS A 111 -5.19 18.01 -19.15
CA LYS A 111 -6.17 16.98 -19.56
C LYS A 111 -6.76 16.29 -18.34
N VAL A 112 -5.96 16.03 -17.31
CA VAL A 112 -6.45 15.47 -16.05
C VAL A 112 -7.30 16.49 -15.30
N ALA A 113 -6.90 17.76 -15.26
CA ALA A 113 -7.70 18.83 -14.67
C ALA A 113 -9.02 19.03 -15.42
N ALA A 114 -9.02 18.96 -16.75
CA ALA A 114 -10.23 19.01 -17.56
C ALA A 114 -11.12 17.78 -17.31
N TYR A 115 -10.52 16.58 -17.21
CA TYR A 115 -11.25 15.36 -16.85
C TYR A 115 -11.87 15.48 -15.45
N MET A 116 -11.12 15.91 -14.44
CA MET A 116 -11.59 16.10 -13.06
C MET A 116 -12.72 17.13 -12.94
N LYS A 117 -12.77 18.11 -13.86
CA LYS A 117 -13.87 19.09 -13.96
C LYS A 117 -15.07 18.58 -14.77
N SER A 118 -14.94 17.47 -15.49
CA SER A 118 -16.00 16.93 -16.36
C SER A 118 -17.03 16.12 -15.57
N SER A 119 -18.25 16.01 -16.11
CA SER A 119 -19.31 15.16 -15.55
C SER A 119 -19.00 13.66 -15.56
N ARG A 120 -17.92 13.24 -16.24
CA ARG A 120 -17.44 11.85 -16.26
C ARG A 120 -16.54 11.52 -15.07
N PHE A 121 -16.07 12.51 -14.34
CA PHE A 121 -15.24 12.28 -13.17
C PHE A 121 -16.07 11.77 -12.00
N LEU A 122 -15.70 10.60 -11.50
CA LEU A 122 -16.27 10.03 -10.29
C LEU A 122 -15.34 10.36 -9.12
N LYS A 123 -15.78 11.24 -8.21
CA LYS A 123 -15.00 11.63 -7.03
C LYS A 123 -14.66 10.44 -6.12
N MET A 124 -15.43 9.36 -6.19
CA MET A 124 -15.18 8.08 -5.50
C MET A 124 -15.49 6.93 -6.46
N PRO A 125 -14.68 5.84 -6.49
CA PRO A 125 -14.87 4.71 -7.39
C PRO A 125 -16.10 3.84 -7.05
N ILE A 126 -16.80 4.14 -5.95
CA ILE A 126 -17.89 3.31 -5.40
C ILE A 126 -19.21 4.08 -5.50
N ASN A 127 -19.94 3.90 -6.60
CA ASN A 127 -21.38 4.22 -6.68
C ASN A 127 -22.24 2.94 -6.70
N ASN A 128 -21.76 1.85 -6.10
CA ASN A 128 -22.57 0.66 -5.89
C ASN A 128 -23.01 0.60 -4.42
N LYS A 129 -24.25 0.15 -4.17
CA LYS A 129 -24.71 -0.20 -2.82
C LYS A 129 -23.62 -1.07 -2.17
N MET A 130 -23.15 -0.69 -0.99
CA MET A 130 -22.18 -1.44 -0.20
C MET A 130 -22.46 -2.94 -0.28
N ALA A 131 -21.50 -3.73 -0.77
CA ALA A 131 -21.61 -5.18 -0.74
C ALA A 131 -21.76 -5.59 0.73
N LYS A 132 -22.91 -6.15 1.10
CA LYS A 132 -23.12 -6.72 2.42
C LYS A 132 -22.36 -8.04 2.47
N TRP A 133 -21.42 -8.16 3.40
CA TRP A 133 -20.80 -9.43 3.73
C TRP A 133 -21.86 -10.40 4.27
N GLY A 134 -21.98 -11.58 3.66
CA GLY A 134 -22.93 -12.62 4.03
C GLY A 134 -24.16 -12.68 3.14
N ASN A 135 -24.12 -13.53 2.11
CA ASN A 135 -25.34 -14.12 1.57
C ASN A 135 -25.90 -15.06 2.64
N LYS A 136 -26.98 -14.66 3.33
CA LYS A 136 -27.85 -15.66 3.95
C LYS A 136 -28.51 -16.42 2.80
N LYS A 137 -28.15 -17.69 2.63
CA LYS A 137 -28.95 -18.63 1.85
C LYS A 137 -30.29 -18.75 2.59
N GLU A 138 -31.36 -18.31 1.96
CA GLU A 138 -32.69 -18.87 2.22
C GLU A 138 -32.81 -20.20 1.45
#